data_AF-A0AAC9JLQ1-F1
#
_entry.id   AF-A0AAC9JLQ1-F1
#
_cell.length_a   1.000
_cell.length_b   1.000
_cell.length_c   1.000
_cell.angle_alpha   90.00
_cell.angle_beta   90.00
_cell.angle_gamma   90.00
#
_symmetry.space_group_name_H-M   'P 1'
#
loop_
_entity.id
_entity.type
_entity.pdbx_description
1 polymer ?
#
loop_
_entity_poly.entity_id
_entity_poly.type
_entity_poly.pdbx_seq_one_letter_code
_entity_poly.pdbx_strand_id
1 'polypeptide(L)'
;MCFALVGFSSIASAVQQTTTDLNEQDNRNEARAHAKELGSNLKTRLQEAIKRGGLEVGVEECKLVAEPIAHSLSKEGWTVGRTALRVRNPNNKPDDWETAQLIKFAEQLSENVTGPLEATHVDGKTGEFRYMKAITTGQVCTACHGEQVSPSVLSAIKKAYPEDEATGFKPGSLRGAFTLRYSPTDAE
;
A
#
# COMPACT_ATOMS: atom_id res chain seq x y z
N MET A 1 64.03 -3.71 18.14
CA MET A 1 63.33 -3.90 16.85
C MET A 1 61.85 -3.67 17.10
N CYS A 2 61.35 -2.47 16.77
CA CYS A 2 59.93 -2.14 16.82
C CYS A 2 59.27 -2.53 15.49
N PHE A 3 58.21 -3.33 15.52
CA PHE A 3 57.27 -3.42 14.41
C PHE A 3 55.95 -2.79 14.85
N ALA A 4 55.65 -1.63 14.27
CA ALA A 4 54.36 -0.97 14.38
C ALA A 4 53.39 -1.62 13.39
N LEU A 5 52.31 -2.23 13.92
CA LEU A 5 51.17 -2.66 13.13
C LEU A 5 50.30 -1.42 12.84
N VAL A 6 50.32 -0.99 11.58
CA VAL A 6 49.46 0.09 11.08
C VAL A 6 48.07 -0.51 10.81
N GLY A 7 47.09 -0.19 11.65
CA GLY A 7 45.70 -0.53 11.44
C GLY A 7 45.12 0.26 10.28
N PHE A 8 44.86 -0.41 9.16
CA PHE A 8 44.10 0.15 8.05
C PHE A 8 42.66 -0.37 8.07
N SER A 9 41.74 0.56 7.79
CA SER A 9 40.44 0.34 7.14
C SER A 9 39.20 0.14 8.05
N SER A 10 38.54 1.24 8.39
CA SER A 10 37.10 1.25 8.78
C SER A 10 36.30 2.43 8.20
N ILE A 11 36.85 3.15 7.21
CA ILE A 11 36.21 4.37 6.68
C ILE A 11 35.17 4.05 5.58
N ALA A 12 35.38 2.99 4.79
CA ALA A 12 34.49 2.64 3.67
C ALA A 12 33.11 2.14 4.11
N SER A 13 33.03 1.38 5.21
CA SER A 13 31.78 0.83 5.73
C SER A 13 30.83 1.90 6.28
N ALA A 14 31.37 2.95 6.91
CA ALA A 14 30.56 4.04 7.46
C ALA A 14 29.92 4.92 6.37
N VAL A 15 30.64 5.16 5.26
CA VAL A 15 30.11 5.94 4.12
C VAL A 15 29.00 5.17 3.40
N GLN A 16 29.19 3.87 3.16
CA GLN A 16 28.21 3.02 2.48
C GLN A 16 26.89 2.88 3.28
N GLN A 17 26.99 2.79 4.61
CA GLN A 17 25.84 2.71 5.48
C GLN A 17 25.05 4.02 5.47
N THR A 18 25.75 5.15 5.57
CA THR A 18 25.13 6.50 5.57
C THR A 18 24.39 6.80 4.26
N THR A 19 24.94 6.42 3.10
CA THR A 19 24.26 6.64 1.81
C THR A 19 23.04 5.75 1.63
N THR A 20 23.10 4.51 2.11
CA THR A 20 21.96 3.56 2.05
C THR A 20 20.81 4.05 2.93
N ASP A 21 21.10 4.53 4.14
CA ASP A 21 20.10 5.05 5.08
C ASP A 21 19.39 6.31 4.53
N LEU A 22 20.14 7.21 3.86
CA LEU A 22 19.58 8.39 3.21
C LEU A 22 18.66 8.01 2.04
N ASN A 23 19.09 7.08 1.19
CA ASN A 23 18.28 6.61 0.06
C ASN A 23 16.99 5.91 0.54
N GLU A 24 17.04 5.12 1.62
CA GLU A 24 15.82 4.51 2.18
C GLU A 24 14.84 5.57 2.69
N GLN A 25 15.35 6.59 3.38
CA GLN A 25 14.52 7.65 3.94
C GLN A 25 13.85 8.50 2.84
N ASP A 26 14.58 8.81 1.77
CA ASP A 26 14.05 9.53 0.61
C ASP A 26 13.00 8.70 -0.13
N ASN A 27 13.31 7.43 -0.44
CA ASN A 27 12.36 6.50 -1.05
C ASN A 27 11.09 6.33 -0.19
N ARG A 28 11.21 6.28 1.13
CA ARG A 28 10.06 6.22 2.05
C ARG A 28 9.19 7.47 1.95
N ASN A 29 9.79 8.65 1.85
CA ASN A 29 9.06 9.91 1.74
C ASN A 29 8.31 10.01 0.40
N GLU A 30 8.96 9.60 -0.69
CA GLU A 30 8.34 9.54 -2.01
C GLU A 30 7.21 8.49 -2.05
N ALA A 31 7.43 7.31 -1.47
CA ALA A 31 6.40 6.28 -1.37
C ALA A 31 5.17 6.75 -0.58
N ARG A 32 5.37 7.51 0.50
CA ARG A 32 4.27 8.15 1.24
C ARG A 32 3.50 9.14 0.36
N ALA A 33 4.18 9.91 -0.48
CA ALA A 33 3.55 10.86 -1.40
C ALA A 33 2.68 10.12 -2.43
N HIS A 34 3.21 9.08 -3.08
CA HIS A 34 2.45 8.25 -4.02
C HIS A 34 1.25 7.55 -3.36
N ALA A 35 1.42 6.99 -2.16
CA ALA A 35 0.30 6.37 -1.43
C ALA A 35 -0.80 7.39 -1.11
N LYS A 36 -0.42 8.60 -0.70
CA LYS A 36 -1.35 9.70 -0.42
C LYS A 36 -2.08 10.15 -1.69
N GLU A 37 -1.37 10.27 -2.80
CA GLU A 37 -1.94 10.67 -4.10
C GLU A 37 -2.91 9.61 -4.61
N LEU A 38 -2.53 8.34 -4.64
CA LEU A 38 -3.41 7.24 -5.02
C LEU A 38 -4.69 7.23 -4.16
N GLY A 39 -4.54 7.29 -2.84
CA GLY A 39 -5.67 7.33 -1.93
C GLY A 39 -6.60 8.52 -2.17
N SER A 40 -6.04 9.70 -2.43
CA SER A 40 -6.81 10.93 -2.68
C SER A 40 -7.56 10.85 -4.01
N ASN A 41 -6.89 10.43 -5.09
CA ASN A 41 -7.49 10.30 -6.41
C ASN A 41 -8.64 9.28 -6.39
N LEU A 42 -8.44 8.11 -5.79
CA LEU A 42 -9.49 7.09 -5.63
C LEU A 42 -10.69 7.62 -4.82
N LYS A 43 -10.42 8.32 -3.71
CA LYS A 43 -11.47 8.88 -2.86
C LYS A 43 -12.30 9.91 -3.61
N THR A 44 -11.67 10.83 -4.34
CA THR A 44 -12.36 11.85 -5.13
C THR A 44 -13.29 11.21 -6.15
N ARG A 45 -12.78 10.27 -6.95
CA ARG A 45 -13.58 9.59 -7.98
C ARG A 45 -14.75 8.81 -7.41
N LEU A 46 -14.52 8.11 -6.29
CA LEU A 46 -15.58 7.41 -5.57
C LEU A 46 -16.66 8.39 -5.08
N GLN A 47 -16.28 9.51 -4.47
CA GLN A 47 -17.23 10.49 -3.95
C GLN A 47 -18.05 11.14 -5.06
N GLU A 48 -17.44 11.45 -6.21
CA GLU A 48 -18.14 11.97 -7.38
C GLU A 48 -19.15 10.97 -7.96
N ALA A 49 -18.77 9.70 -8.07
CA ALA A 49 -19.65 8.63 -8.54
C ALA A 49 -20.84 8.41 -7.59
N ILE A 50 -20.58 8.38 -6.27
CA ILE A 50 -21.64 8.27 -5.27
C ILE A 50 -22.60 9.45 -5.36
N LYS A 51 -22.09 10.68 -5.52
CA LYS A 51 -22.92 11.87 -5.66
C LYS A 51 -23.80 11.80 -6.92
N ARG A 52 -23.28 11.24 -8.01
CA ARG A 52 -23.98 11.14 -9.30
C ARG A 52 -25.07 10.08 -9.31
N GLY A 53 -24.89 8.95 -8.62
CA GLY A 53 -25.83 7.83 -8.76
C GLY A 53 -25.81 6.79 -7.64
N GLY A 54 -25.29 7.14 -6.46
CA GLY A 54 -25.28 6.25 -5.31
C GLY A 54 -24.13 5.25 -5.28
N LEU A 55 -24.18 4.35 -4.30
CA LEU A 55 -23.09 3.42 -3.98
C LEU A 55 -22.85 2.41 -5.09
N GLU A 56 -23.91 2.00 -5.80
CA GLU A 56 -23.85 1.09 -6.94
C GLU A 56 -22.99 1.67 -8.07
N VAL A 57 -23.19 2.95 -8.41
CA VAL A 57 -22.34 3.66 -9.39
C VAL A 57 -20.92 3.83 -8.85
N GLY A 58 -20.76 4.04 -7.54
CA GLY A 58 -19.44 4.05 -6.90
C GLY A 58 -18.66 2.74 -7.06
N VAL A 59 -19.34 1.59 -7.00
CA VAL A 59 -18.74 0.26 -7.22
C VAL A 59 -18.23 0.11 -8.65
N GLU A 60 -19.05 0.49 -9.63
CA GLU A 60 -18.68 0.47 -11.06
C GLU A 60 -17.53 1.43 -11.36
N GLU A 61 -17.59 2.66 -10.85
CA GLU A 61 -16.53 3.65 -11.01
C GLU A 61 -15.20 3.11 -10.48
N CYS A 62 -15.19 2.56 -9.26
CA CYS A 62 -13.96 1.99 -8.67
C CYS A 62 -13.36 0.89 -9.55
N LYS A 63 -14.19 0.07 -10.20
CA LYS A 63 -13.71 -0.98 -11.12
C LYS A 63 -12.99 -0.40 -12.31
N LEU A 64 -13.53 0.68 -12.86
CA LEU A 64 -13.03 1.29 -14.09
C LEU A 64 -11.76 2.13 -13.84
N VAL A 65 -11.69 2.86 -12.74
CA VAL A 65 -10.67 3.89 -12.55
C VAL A 65 -9.51 3.46 -11.67
N ALA A 66 -9.68 2.43 -10.83
CA ALA A 66 -8.68 2.14 -9.79
C ALA A 66 -7.33 1.69 -10.35
N GLU A 67 -7.32 0.75 -11.29
CA GLU A 67 -6.10 0.27 -11.94
C GLU A 67 -5.46 1.37 -12.81
N PRO A 68 -6.21 2.11 -13.66
CA PRO A 68 -5.63 3.23 -14.42
C PRO A 68 -4.98 4.31 -13.56
N ILE A 69 -5.57 4.68 -12.42
CA ILE A 69 -4.98 5.67 -11.51
C ILE A 69 -3.66 5.11 -10.93
N ALA A 70 -3.67 3.87 -10.44
CA ALA A 70 -2.46 3.23 -9.92
C ALA A 70 -1.35 3.14 -10.98
N HIS A 71 -1.71 2.77 -12.21
CA HIS A 71 -0.78 2.73 -13.34
C HIS A 71 -0.21 4.11 -13.68
N SER A 72 -1.03 5.17 -13.69
CA SER A 72 -0.56 6.53 -13.97
C SER A 72 0.46 7.07 -12.95
N LEU A 73 0.43 6.53 -11.72
CA LEU A 73 1.38 6.85 -10.66
C LEU A 73 2.62 5.93 -10.67
N SER A 74 2.57 4.84 -11.44
CA SER A 74 3.65 3.86 -11.57
C SER A 74 4.62 4.29 -12.67
N LYS A 75 5.50 5.21 -12.34
CA LYS A 75 6.46 5.83 -13.26
C LYS A 75 7.81 6.02 -12.57
N GLU A 76 8.85 6.32 -13.35
CA GLU A 76 10.17 6.70 -12.79
C GLU A 76 10.74 5.64 -11.84
N GLY A 77 10.56 4.35 -12.18
CA GLY A 77 11.02 3.21 -11.36
C GLY A 77 10.02 2.73 -10.30
N TRP A 78 8.92 3.47 -10.08
CA TRP A 78 7.88 3.07 -9.13
C TRP A 78 6.81 2.16 -9.75
N THR A 79 6.40 1.18 -8.96
CA THR A 79 5.12 0.48 -9.06
C THR A 79 4.28 0.85 -7.85
N VAL A 80 3.07 1.36 -8.09
CA VAL A 80 2.15 1.85 -7.05
C VAL A 80 0.84 1.06 -7.13
N GLY A 81 0.36 0.56 -5.99
CA GLY A 81 -0.84 -0.26 -5.96
C GLY A 81 -1.53 -0.34 -4.61
N ARG A 82 -2.50 -1.26 -4.53
CA ARG A 82 -3.19 -1.63 -3.29
C ARG A 82 -3.22 -3.14 -3.17
N THR A 83 -3.24 -3.61 -1.93
CA THR A 83 -3.29 -5.04 -1.61
C THR A 83 -4.13 -5.27 -0.37
N ALA A 84 -4.62 -6.49 -0.13
CA ALA A 84 -5.41 -6.81 1.05
C ALA A 84 -5.46 -8.32 1.31
N LEU A 85 -5.67 -8.72 2.57
CA LEU A 85 -5.97 -10.12 2.92
C LEU A 85 -7.32 -10.59 2.36
N ARG A 86 -8.24 -9.64 2.16
CA ARG A 86 -9.59 -9.87 1.61
C ARG A 86 -9.82 -8.90 0.47
N VAL A 87 -9.63 -9.40 -0.75
CA VAL A 87 -9.60 -8.59 -1.95
C VAL A 87 -10.99 -8.42 -2.57
N ARG A 88 -11.21 -7.28 -3.22
CA ARG A 88 -12.38 -7.08 -4.09
C ARG A 88 -12.08 -7.40 -5.54
N ASN A 89 -10.92 -6.96 -5.98
CA ASN A 89 -10.37 -7.29 -7.28
C ASN A 89 -9.22 -8.31 -7.05
N PRO A 90 -9.29 -9.52 -7.63
CA PRO A 90 -8.26 -10.56 -7.52
C PRO A 90 -6.84 -10.08 -7.86
N ASN A 91 -6.69 -9.06 -8.72
CA ASN A 91 -5.39 -8.49 -9.09
C ASN A 91 -4.66 -7.81 -7.92
N ASN A 92 -5.36 -7.52 -6.81
CA ASN A 92 -4.76 -6.95 -5.60
C ASN A 92 -4.36 -8.02 -4.58
N LYS A 93 -4.22 -9.28 -5.01
CA LYS A 93 -3.79 -10.38 -4.12
C LYS A 93 -2.37 -10.10 -3.63
N PRO A 94 -2.11 -10.22 -2.32
CA PRO A 94 -0.78 -9.97 -1.76
C PRO A 94 0.22 -11.07 -2.13
N ASP A 95 1.49 -10.68 -2.19
CA ASP A 95 2.60 -11.63 -2.10
C ASP A 95 2.92 -12.01 -0.64
N ASP A 96 3.94 -12.83 -0.42
CA ASP A 96 4.29 -13.33 0.91
C ASP A 96 4.73 -12.21 1.87
N TRP A 97 5.50 -11.24 1.37
CA TRP A 97 5.94 -10.11 2.19
C TRP A 97 4.76 -9.21 2.55
N GLU A 98 3.89 -8.91 1.57
CA GLU A 98 2.69 -8.11 1.79
C GLU A 98 1.73 -8.78 2.76
N THR A 99 1.55 -10.09 2.65
CA THR A 99 0.71 -10.89 3.56
C THR A 99 1.22 -10.78 5.00
N ALA A 100 2.54 -10.94 5.21
CA ALA A 100 3.13 -10.82 6.53
C ALA A 100 2.93 -9.41 7.13
N GLN A 101 3.10 -8.35 6.33
CA GLN A 101 2.86 -6.98 6.82
C GLN A 101 1.39 -6.72 7.12
N LEU A 102 0.46 -7.22 6.29
CA LEU A 102 -0.97 -7.08 6.53
C LEU A 102 -1.42 -7.76 7.83
N ILE A 103 -0.89 -8.97 8.11
CA ILE A 103 -1.16 -9.66 9.38
C ILE A 103 -0.67 -8.81 10.56
N LYS A 104 0.57 -8.33 10.49
CA LYS A 104 1.15 -7.46 11.52
C LYS A 104 0.34 -6.17 11.73
N PHE A 105 -0.11 -5.53 10.65
CA PHE A 105 -0.96 -4.34 10.76
C PHE A 105 -2.31 -4.65 11.43
N ALA A 106 -2.91 -5.80 11.13
CA ALA A 106 -4.16 -6.22 11.76
C ALA A 106 -3.98 -6.47 13.27
N GLU A 107 -2.87 -7.13 13.66
CA GLU A 107 -2.50 -7.33 15.07
C GLU A 107 -2.29 -5.99 15.79
N GLN A 108 -1.49 -5.09 15.21
CA GLN A 108 -1.23 -3.76 15.78
C GLN A 108 -2.51 -2.93 15.98
N LEU A 109 -3.48 -3.02 15.06
CA LEU A 109 -4.78 -2.37 15.23
C LEU A 109 -5.59 -3.00 16.37
N SER A 110 -5.52 -4.33 16.54
CA SER A 110 -6.20 -5.01 17.65
C SER A 110 -5.61 -4.65 19.03
N GLU A 111 -4.32 -4.29 19.06
CA GLU A 111 -3.59 -3.80 20.23
C GLU A 111 -3.73 -2.29 20.44
N ASN A 112 -4.50 -1.60 19.59
CA ASN A 112 -4.69 -0.14 19.61
C ASN A 112 -3.39 0.67 19.47
N VAL A 113 -2.42 0.16 18.71
CA VAL A 113 -1.22 0.92 18.34
C VAL A 113 -1.63 2.20 17.64
N THR A 114 -1.09 3.33 18.08
CA THR A 114 -1.41 4.66 17.55
C THR A 114 -0.40 5.08 16.48
N GLY A 115 -0.85 5.97 15.58
CA GLY A 115 -0.02 6.50 14.50
C GLY A 115 -0.13 5.71 13.18
N PRO A 116 0.63 6.11 12.16
CA PRO A 116 0.61 5.45 10.87
C PRO A 116 1.26 4.07 10.96
N LEU A 117 0.54 3.03 10.52
CA LEU A 117 1.11 1.69 10.36
C LEU A 117 1.75 1.59 8.98
N GLU A 118 3.07 1.48 8.98
CA GLU A 118 3.91 1.48 7.79
C GLU A 118 5.02 0.42 7.92
N ALA A 119 5.45 -0.12 6.79
CA ALA A 119 6.56 -1.06 6.70
C ALA A 119 7.43 -0.75 5.49
N THR A 120 8.74 -0.97 5.60
CA THR A 120 9.70 -0.88 4.49
C THR A 120 10.53 -2.14 4.39
N HIS A 121 11.07 -2.38 3.20
CA HIS A 121 12.08 -3.41 2.97
C HIS A 121 13.03 -2.93 1.87
N VAL A 122 14.33 -3.20 2.03
CA VAL A 122 15.35 -2.98 1.01
C VAL A 122 16.01 -4.31 0.71
N ASP A 123 15.98 -4.72 -0.56
CA ASP A 123 16.77 -5.85 -1.03
C ASP A 123 18.23 -5.40 -1.20
N GLY A 124 19.13 -5.92 -0.37
CA GLY A 124 20.55 -5.55 -0.40
C GLY A 124 21.32 -6.00 -1.64
N LYS A 125 20.74 -6.85 -2.50
CA LYS A 125 21.36 -7.30 -3.76
C LYS A 125 20.88 -6.48 -4.94
N THR A 126 19.59 -6.21 -5.02
CA THR A 126 18.99 -5.50 -6.17
C THR A 126 18.82 -4.01 -5.93
N GLY A 127 18.87 -3.56 -4.68
CA GLY A 127 18.51 -2.20 -4.30
C GLY A 127 17.01 -1.92 -4.39
N GLU A 128 16.17 -2.94 -4.61
CA GLU A 128 14.71 -2.78 -4.62
C GLU A 128 14.24 -2.28 -3.25
N PHE A 129 13.51 -1.16 -3.26
CA PHE A 129 12.84 -0.64 -2.08
C PHE A 129 11.36 -0.96 -2.14
N ARG A 130 10.80 -1.50 -1.06
CA ARG A 130 9.37 -1.75 -0.90
C ARG A 130 8.83 -0.95 0.27
N TYR A 131 7.60 -0.49 0.15
CA TYR A 131 6.87 0.23 1.18
C TYR A 131 5.41 -0.20 1.23
N MET A 132 4.87 -0.30 2.44
CA MET A 132 3.43 -0.49 2.67
C MET A 132 2.89 0.48 3.70
N LYS A 133 1.65 0.90 3.47
CA LYS A 133 0.87 1.71 4.42
C LYS A 133 -0.52 1.12 4.62
N ALA A 134 -0.88 0.84 5.86
CA ALA A 134 -2.21 0.33 6.18
C ALA A 134 -3.32 1.31 5.76
N ILE A 135 -4.42 0.73 5.27
CA ILE A 135 -5.68 1.42 4.99
C ILE A 135 -6.67 0.94 6.05
N THR A 136 -7.08 1.82 6.95
CA THR A 136 -8.10 1.53 7.97
C THR A 136 -9.49 1.94 7.49
N THR A 137 -10.50 1.18 7.87
CA THR A 137 -11.90 1.49 7.52
C THR A 137 -12.41 2.67 8.35
N GLY A 138 -12.96 3.68 7.67
CA GLY A 138 -13.84 4.68 8.26
C GLY A 138 -15.31 4.30 8.11
N GLN A 139 -16.20 5.16 8.61
CA GLN A 139 -17.65 4.90 8.56
C GLN A 139 -18.23 4.88 7.15
N VAL A 140 -17.70 5.72 6.24
CA VAL A 140 -18.09 5.66 4.81
C VAL A 140 -17.65 4.36 4.14
N CYS A 141 -16.54 3.77 4.59
CA CYS A 141 -16.01 2.54 4.01
C CYS A 141 -16.96 1.37 4.26
N THR A 142 -17.60 1.33 5.44
CA THR A 142 -18.49 0.24 5.84
C THR A 142 -19.82 0.24 5.08
N ALA A 143 -20.15 1.28 4.30
CA ALA A 143 -21.32 1.27 3.44
C ALA A 143 -21.25 0.19 2.33
N CYS A 144 -20.03 -0.15 1.87
CA CYS A 144 -19.79 -1.20 0.86
C CYS A 144 -18.90 -2.34 1.35
N HIS A 145 -18.20 -2.15 2.47
CA HIS A 145 -17.29 -3.12 3.06
C HIS A 145 -17.79 -3.64 4.42
N GLY A 146 -18.93 -3.15 4.93
CA GLY A 146 -19.40 -3.45 6.27
C GLY A 146 -19.95 -4.86 6.47
N GLU A 147 -20.23 -5.22 7.73
CA GLU A 147 -21.04 -6.40 8.10
C GLU A 147 -22.47 -6.32 7.59
N GLN A 148 -22.98 -5.10 7.43
CA GLN A 148 -24.30 -4.83 6.89
C GLN A 148 -24.16 -3.95 5.64
N VAL A 149 -24.42 -4.55 4.48
CA VAL A 149 -24.42 -3.88 3.18
C VAL A 149 -25.80 -4.08 2.55
N SER A 150 -26.36 -3.05 1.92
CA SER A 150 -27.69 -3.16 1.32
C SER A 150 -27.72 -4.22 0.22
N PRO A 151 -28.87 -4.91 0.00
CA PRO A 151 -28.99 -5.91 -1.07
C PRO A 151 -28.65 -5.36 -2.46
N SER A 152 -29.01 -4.10 -2.74
CA SER A 152 -28.73 -3.45 -4.03
C SER A 152 -27.22 -3.28 -4.26
N VAL A 153 -26.48 -2.83 -3.24
CA VAL A 153 -25.03 -2.66 -3.30
C VAL A 153 -24.32 -4.00 -3.38
N LEU A 154 -24.76 -5.01 -2.62
CA LEU A 154 -24.22 -6.38 -2.73
C LEU A 154 -24.41 -6.95 -4.13
N SER A 155 -25.57 -6.71 -4.76
CA SER A 155 -25.82 -7.13 -6.15
C SER A 155 -24.89 -6.43 -7.13
N ALA A 156 -24.67 -5.12 -6.97
CA ALA A 156 -23.72 -4.36 -7.80
C ALA A 156 -22.28 -4.86 -7.63
N ILE A 157 -21.86 -5.13 -6.38
CA ILE A 157 -20.55 -5.71 -6.06
C ILE A 157 -20.41 -7.06 -6.75
N LYS A 158 -21.35 -7.99 -6.55
CA LYS A 158 -21.26 -9.35 -7.14
C LYS A 158 -21.21 -9.34 -8.66
N LYS A 159 -21.95 -8.42 -9.30
CA LYS A 159 -21.92 -8.24 -10.76
C LYS A 159 -20.56 -7.70 -11.23
N ALA A 160 -20.00 -6.74 -10.51
CA ALA A 160 -18.72 -6.13 -10.87
C ALA A 160 -17.51 -7.03 -10.51
N TYR A 161 -17.61 -7.78 -9.41
CA TYR A 161 -16.58 -8.58 -8.77
C TYR A 161 -17.17 -9.92 -8.28
N PRO A 162 -17.25 -10.93 -9.15
CA PRO A 162 -17.83 -12.24 -8.78
C PRO A 162 -17.09 -12.96 -7.65
N GLU A 163 -15.80 -12.67 -7.47
CA GLU A 163 -14.89 -13.25 -6.47
C GLU A 163 -14.63 -12.29 -5.30
N ASP A 164 -15.54 -11.34 -5.03
CA ASP A 164 -15.36 -10.40 -3.92
C ASP A 164 -15.31 -11.09 -2.56
N GLU A 165 -14.29 -10.76 -1.77
CA GLU A 165 -14.15 -11.18 -0.38
C GLU A 165 -14.24 -10.00 0.61
N ALA A 166 -14.37 -8.77 0.11
CA ALA A 166 -14.09 -7.56 0.87
C ALA A 166 -15.30 -6.96 1.62
N THR A 167 -16.15 -7.76 2.27
CA THR A 167 -17.28 -7.30 3.11
C THR A 167 -17.04 -7.62 4.59
N GLY A 168 -17.98 -7.42 5.51
CA GLY A 168 -17.80 -7.88 6.90
C GLY A 168 -16.83 -7.08 7.77
N PHE A 169 -16.42 -5.88 7.37
CA PHE A 169 -15.52 -5.03 8.15
C PHE A 169 -16.28 -4.14 9.14
N LYS A 170 -15.66 -3.88 10.29
CA LYS A 170 -16.10 -2.84 11.25
C LYS A 170 -15.31 -1.55 11.01
N PRO A 171 -15.78 -0.39 11.47
CA PRO A 171 -14.92 0.81 11.51
C PRO A 171 -13.65 0.54 12.33
N GLY A 172 -12.51 1.07 11.89
CA GLY A 172 -11.20 0.87 12.51
C GLY A 172 -10.49 -0.43 12.12
N SER A 173 -11.15 -1.34 11.41
CA SER A 173 -10.52 -2.58 10.92
C SER A 173 -9.51 -2.32 9.80
N LEU A 174 -8.56 -3.23 9.62
CA LEU A 174 -7.67 -3.21 8.46
C LEU A 174 -8.46 -3.53 7.19
N ARG A 175 -8.57 -2.57 6.26
CA ARG A 175 -9.15 -2.83 4.94
C ARG A 175 -8.14 -3.48 4.00
N GLY A 176 -6.87 -3.12 4.11
CA GLY A 176 -5.79 -3.50 3.20
C GLY A 176 -4.62 -2.55 3.38
N ALA A 177 -3.80 -2.39 2.35
CA ALA A 177 -2.68 -1.44 2.35
C ALA A 177 -2.47 -0.83 0.96
N PHE A 178 -1.87 0.37 0.92
CA PHE A 178 -1.11 0.79 -0.24
C PHE A 178 0.20 0.02 -0.26
N THR A 179 0.60 -0.46 -1.43
CA THR A 179 1.87 -1.17 -1.65
C THR A 179 2.64 -0.46 -2.76
N LEU A 180 3.93 -0.24 -2.51
CA LEU A 180 4.82 0.48 -3.42
C LEU A 180 6.13 -0.27 -3.52
N ARG A 181 6.65 -0.34 -4.74
CA ARG A 181 7.96 -0.90 -5.06
C ARG A 181 8.69 0.11 -5.91
N TYR A 182 9.91 0.45 -5.53
CA TYR A 182 10.86 1.18 -6.35
C TYR A 182 11.95 0.20 -6.78
N SER A 183 12.14 0.09 -8.08
CA SER A 183 13.27 -0.60 -8.66
C SER A 183 14.21 0.46 -9.23
N PRO A 184 15.47 0.54 -8.78
CA PRO A 184 16.45 1.40 -9.41
C PRO A 184 16.50 1.06 -10.89
N THR A 185 16.21 2.02 -11.76
CA THR A 185 16.53 1.84 -13.19
C THR A 185 18.04 1.77 -13.29
N ASP A 186 18.57 0.76 -13.99
CA ASP A 186 20.01 0.68 -14.25
C ASP A 186 20.50 2.06 -14.69
N ALA A 187 21.45 2.63 -13.96
CA ALA A 187 22.15 3.82 -14.40
C ALA A 187 22.95 3.40 -15.64
N GLU A 188 22.40 3.64 -16.84
CA GLU A 188 23.17 3.62 -18.09
C GLU A 188 24.35 4.61 -18.02
#